data_AF-A0A9R0EU08-F1
#
_entry.id   AF-A0A9R0EU08-F1
#
_cell.length_a   1.000
_cell.length_b   1.000
_cell.length_c   1.000
_cell.angle_alpha   90.00
_cell.angle_beta   90.00
_cell.angle_gamma   90.00
#
_symmetry.space_group_name_H-M   'P 1'
#
loop_
_entity.id
_entity.type
_entity.pdbx_description
1 polymer ?
#
loop_
_entity_poly.entity_id
_entity_poly.type
_entity_poly.pdbx_seq_one_letter_code
_entity_poly.pdbx_strand_id
1 'polypeptide(L)'
;MCGRNRALVSALDSLLKTYFESSENLYDTHSILYCGAVAACRVANVRFSNLDAAVRPKPAVPAWQCRIERRISEARVLIGKLSCFREGNTRPRVMRFVRRAFVGTETSPHEYMSRVTERIDFLKQKVYAWANRIRRYEKRVERYTQNRMFQRDQRWVYRNWERSNQDVTDGRRPDDEATNTFWRNIWSVPVSHTEDDWICDVERRCETVPEMEEVIITSSDVSSAACSVPNWKSPGPDGLHNFWLKWFTSSHARLASQFQAALEAGSLPQFLTTGVTHLLHKSVMYEVME
;
A
#
# COMPACT_ATOMS: atom_id res chain seq x y z
N MET A 1 15.22 2.54 3.25
CA MET A 1 15.22 1.47 4.26
C MET A 1 15.87 2.03 5.54
N CYS A 2 15.28 1.83 6.72
CA CYS A 2 15.87 2.32 7.98
C CYS A 2 17.18 1.55 8.29
N GLY A 3 18.17 2.18 8.92
CA GLY A 3 19.47 1.56 9.22
C GLY A 3 19.36 0.24 9.97
N ARG A 4 18.41 0.13 10.91
CA ARG A 4 18.11 -1.10 11.65
C ARG A 4 17.70 -2.26 10.74
N ASN A 5 16.86 -2.00 9.74
CA ASN A 5 16.39 -3.04 8.83
C ASN A 5 17.50 -3.50 7.89
N ARG A 6 18.40 -2.60 7.47
CA ARG A 6 19.56 -2.95 6.65
C ARG A 6 20.53 -3.87 7.41
N ALA A 7 20.82 -3.55 8.67
CA ALA A 7 21.67 -4.38 9.52
C ALA A 7 21.08 -5.78 9.73
N LEU A 8 19.76 -5.87 9.96
CA LEU A 8 19.05 -7.14 10.09
C LEU A 8 19.18 -8.00 8.83
N VAL A 9 18.95 -7.42 7.65
CA VAL A 9 19.02 -8.16 6.40
C VAL A 9 20.46 -8.59 6.08
N SER A 10 21.46 -7.76 6.37
CA SER A 10 22.87 -8.13 6.20
C SER A 10 23.31 -9.27 7.14
N ALA A 11 22.82 -9.27 8.38
CA ALA A 11 23.05 -10.38 9.31
C ALA A 11 22.40 -11.69 8.83
N LEU A 12 21.17 -11.61 8.32
CA LEU A 12 20.49 -12.78 7.74
C LEU A 12 21.20 -13.27 6.48
N ASP A 13 21.62 -12.39 5.56
CA ASP A 13 22.36 -12.79 4.35
C ASP A 13 23.65 -13.55 4.69
N SER A 14 24.35 -13.09 5.74
CA SER A 14 25.57 -13.77 6.22
C SER A 14 25.29 -15.16 6.77
N LEU A 15 24.15 -15.35 7.45
CA LEU A 15 23.72 -16.66 7.96
C LEU A 15 23.24 -17.59 6.83
N LEU A 16 22.53 -17.04 5.84
CA LEU A 16 21.98 -17.82 4.71
C LEU A 16 23.08 -18.32 3.77
N LYS A 17 24.24 -17.68 3.74
CA LYS A 17 25.37 -18.07 2.88
C LYS A 17 25.70 -19.57 2.96
N THR A 18 25.81 -20.13 4.17
CA THR A 18 26.12 -21.56 4.36
C THR A 18 25.04 -22.48 3.81
N TYR A 19 23.77 -22.04 3.87
CA TYR A 19 22.65 -22.81 3.34
C TYR A 19 22.59 -22.76 1.81
N PHE A 20 22.95 -21.62 1.20
CA PHE A 20 23.05 -21.54 -0.26
C PHE A 20 24.21 -22.38 -0.80
N GLU A 21 25.30 -22.51 -0.06
CA GLU A 21 26.42 -23.39 -0.43
C GLU A 21 25.99 -24.87 -0.46
N SER A 22 25.07 -25.30 0.41
CA SER A 22 24.53 -26.67 0.42
C SER A 22 23.31 -26.89 -0.50
N SER A 23 22.85 -25.87 -1.24
CA SER A 23 21.65 -25.98 -2.08
C SER A 23 21.93 -26.81 -3.34
N GLU A 24 21.11 -27.84 -3.57
CA GLU A 24 21.28 -28.75 -4.72
C GLU A 24 20.62 -28.20 -5.97
N ASN A 25 19.37 -27.73 -5.86
CA ASN A 25 18.57 -27.30 -7.01
C ASN A 25 17.87 -25.95 -6.79
N LEU A 26 17.19 -25.45 -7.83
CA LEU A 26 16.49 -24.17 -7.80
C LEU A 26 15.33 -24.13 -6.79
N TYR A 27 14.66 -25.26 -6.52
CA TYR A 27 13.60 -25.33 -5.49
C TYR A 27 14.17 -25.16 -4.08
N ASP A 28 15.34 -25.74 -3.81
CA ASP A 28 16.02 -25.60 -2.52
C ASP A 28 16.48 -24.16 -2.30
N THR A 29 17.15 -23.57 -3.29
CA THR A 29 17.58 -22.16 -3.24
C THR A 29 16.38 -21.23 -3.04
N HIS A 30 15.28 -21.49 -3.74
CA HIS A 30 14.04 -20.74 -3.58
C HIS A 30 13.47 -20.88 -2.16
N SER A 31 13.45 -22.09 -1.62
CA SER A 31 12.98 -22.36 -0.25
C SER A 31 13.83 -21.65 0.80
N ILE A 32 15.15 -21.59 0.62
CA ILE A 32 16.07 -20.86 1.49
C ILE A 32 15.78 -19.34 1.41
N LEU A 33 15.60 -18.79 0.21
CA LEU A 33 15.22 -17.39 0.01
C LEU A 33 13.90 -17.05 0.70
N TYR A 34 12.89 -17.92 0.54
CA TYR A 34 11.57 -17.76 1.17
C TYR A 34 11.65 -17.81 2.70
N CYS A 35 12.36 -18.80 3.25
CA CYS A 35 12.60 -18.91 4.68
C CYS A 35 13.34 -17.68 5.23
N GLY A 36 14.35 -17.18 4.52
CA GLY A 36 15.06 -15.95 4.85
C GLY A 36 14.14 -14.73 4.90
N ALA A 37 13.26 -14.58 3.90
CA ALA A 37 12.26 -13.52 3.83
C ALA A 37 11.27 -13.59 5.01
N VAL A 38 10.75 -14.78 5.30
CA VAL A 38 9.81 -15.00 6.42
C VAL A 38 10.49 -14.72 7.76
N ALA A 39 11.72 -15.18 7.96
CA ALA A 39 12.49 -14.90 9.17
C ALA A 39 12.70 -13.40 9.36
N ALA A 40 13.08 -12.68 8.30
CA ALA A 40 13.23 -11.23 8.35
C ALA A 40 11.94 -10.50 8.74
N CYS A 41 10.80 -10.91 8.15
CA CYS A 41 9.48 -10.37 8.49
C CYS A 41 9.10 -10.64 9.96
N ARG A 42 9.36 -11.86 10.46
CA ARG A 42 9.08 -12.23 11.86
C ARG A 42 9.91 -11.39 12.84
N VAL A 43 11.22 -11.24 12.60
CA VAL A 43 12.11 -10.44 13.47
C VAL A 43 11.74 -8.95 13.40
N ALA A 44 11.31 -8.46 12.23
CA ALA A 44 10.81 -7.09 12.07
C ALA A 44 9.40 -6.86 12.63
N ASN A 45 8.76 -7.91 13.20
CA ASN A 45 7.39 -7.90 13.73
C ASN A 45 6.34 -7.45 12.68
N VAL A 46 6.57 -7.82 11.41
CA VAL A 46 5.63 -7.62 10.31
C VAL A 46 4.58 -8.71 10.38
N ARG A 47 3.30 -8.32 10.51
CA ARG A 47 2.19 -9.26 10.48
C ARG A 47 1.83 -9.56 9.02
N PHE A 48 1.78 -10.84 8.66
CA PHE A 48 1.16 -11.27 7.41
C PHE A 48 -0.35 -11.15 7.58
N SER A 49 -0.94 -10.09 7.01
CA SER A 49 -2.39 -9.94 6.98
C SER A 49 -2.99 -10.98 6.02
N ASN A 50 -4.09 -11.63 6.44
CA ASN A 50 -4.89 -12.46 5.55
C ASN A 50 -5.26 -11.65 4.30
N LEU A 51 -5.04 -12.24 3.12
CA LEU A 51 -5.30 -11.63 1.80
C LEU A 51 -6.73 -11.10 1.69
N ASP A 52 -7.69 -11.74 2.37
CA ASP A 52 -9.11 -11.38 2.36
C ASP A 52 -9.47 -10.17 3.23
N ALA A 53 -8.54 -9.69 4.06
CA ALA A 53 -8.81 -8.66 5.08
C ALA A 53 -7.99 -7.37 4.90
N ALA A 54 -7.33 -7.19 3.76
CA ALA A 54 -6.49 -6.02 3.49
C ALA A 54 -7.31 -4.74 3.22
N VAL A 55 -8.12 -4.32 4.20
CA VAL A 55 -8.69 -2.98 4.24
C VAL A 55 -7.54 -2.01 4.46
N ARG A 56 -7.32 -1.09 3.51
CA ARG A 56 -6.35 0.00 3.69
C ARG A 56 -6.62 0.65 5.06
N PRO A 57 -5.66 0.65 6.00
CA PRO A 57 -5.88 1.26 7.30
C PRO A 57 -6.24 2.72 7.07
N LYS A 58 -7.36 3.17 7.67
CA LYS A 58 -7.78 4.55 7.56
C LYS A 58 -6.60 5.44 7.96
N PRO A 59 -6.31 6.51 7.20
CA PRO A 59 -5.21 7.39 7.53
C PRO A 59 -5.40 7.88 8.97
N ALA A 60 -4.37 7.71 9.79
CA ALA A 60 -4.42 8.09 11.19
C ALA A 60 -4.74 9.58 11.30
N VAL A 61 -5.78 9.91 12.05
CA VAL A 61 -6.18 11.30 12.27
C VAL A 61 -5.05 12.04 13.00
N PRO A 62 -4.60 13.21 12.50
CA PRO A 62 -3.51 13.94 13.14
C PRO A 62 -3.81 14.30 14.59
N ALA A 63 -2.80 14.21 15.46
CA ALA A 63 -2.97 14.48 16.90
C ALA A 63 -3.53 15.88 17.21
N TRP A 64 -3.25 16.87 16.36
CA TRP A 64 -3.80 18.22 16.51
C TRP A 64 -5.32 18.26 16.26
N GLN A 65 -5.83 17.45 15.32
CA GLN A 65 -7.24 17.40 14.97
C GLN A 65 -8.03 16.76 16.11
N CYS A 66 -7.58 15.59 16.60
CA CYS A 66 -8.17 14.92 17.77
C CYS A 66 -8.27 15.86 18.98
N ARG A 67 -7.23 16.67 19.22
CA ARG A 67 -7.20 17.62 20.36
C ARG A 67 -8.27 18.71 20.23
N ILE A 68 -8.49 19.24 19.03
CA ILE A 68 -9.48 20.31 18.80
C ILE A 68 -10.89 19.72 18.80
N GLU A 69 -11.09 18.56 18.18
CA GLU A 69 -12.37 17.83 18.22
C GLU A 69 -12.80 17.50 19.64
N ARG A 70 -11.87 17.06 20.51
CA ARG A 70 -12.15 16.85 21.93
C ARG A 70 -12.67 18.12 22.61
N ARG A 71 -12.05 19.28 22.35
CA ARG A 71 -12.52 20.57 22.91
C ARG A 71 -13.91 20.94 22.41
N ILE A 72 -14.20 20.69 21.13
CA ILE A 72 -15.53 20.90 20.54
C ILE A 72 -16.56 20.01 21.23
N SER A 73 -16.26 18.72 21.40
CA SER A 73 -17.14 17.75 22.07
C SER A 73 -17.41 18.14 23.53
N GLU A 74 -16.37 18.51 24.28
CA GLU A 74 -16.53 18.98 25.67
C GLU A 74 -17.42 20.24 25.75
N ALA A 75 -17.22 21.22 24.86
CA ALA A 75 -18.05 22.42 24.83
C ALA A 75 -19.50 22.13 24.42
N ARG A 76 -19.73 21.22 23.47
CA ARG A 76 -21.10 20.77 23.10
C ARG A 76 -21.83 20.13 24.28
N VAL A 77 -21.14 19.31 25.06
CA VAL A 77 -21.70 18.74 26.29
C VAL A 77 -22.07 19.83 27.29
N LEU A 78 -21.20 20.83 27.50
CA LEU A 78 -21.50 21.96 28.39
C LEU A 78 -22.70 22.77 27.88
N ILE A 79 -22.78 23.07 26.58
CA ILE A 79 -23.92 23.76 25.96
C ILE A 79 -25.22 22.99 26.24
N GLY A 80 -25.25 21.68 25.98
CA GLY A 80 -26.45 20.87 26.24
C GLY A 80 -26.88 20.90 27.71
N LYS A 81 -25.92 20.85 28.65
CA LYS A 81 -26.23 20.92 30.09
C LYS A 81 -26.68 22.30 30.55
N LEU A 82 -26.11 23.37 29.99
CA LEU A 82 -26.56 24.74 30.26
C LEU A 82 -27.96 24.99 29.68
N SER A 83 -28.29 24.43 28.51
CA SER A 83 -29.66 24.49 27.97
C SER A 83 -30.67 23.82 28.90
N CYS A 84 -30.38 22.60 29.40
CA CYS A 84 -31.25 21.95 30.38
C CYS A 84 -31.39 22.77 31.68
N PHE A 85 -30.32 23.40 32.15
CA PHE A 85 -30.36 24.27 33.33
C PHE A 85 -31.21 25.52 33.09
N ARG A 86 -31.11 26.13 31.90
CA ARG A 86 -31.95 27.26 31.47
C ARG A 86 -33.43 26.91 31.45
N GLU A 87 -33.78 25.67 31.13
CA GLU A 87 -35.14 25.13 31.18
C GLU A 87 -35.63 24.80 32.61
N GLY A 88 -34.81 25.04 33.65
CA GLY A 88 -35.18 24.84 35.05
C GLY A 88 -34.68 23.54 35.68
N ASN A 89 -33.85 22.75 34.98
CA ASN A 89 -33.34 21.48 35.52
C ASN A 89 -32.14 21.70 36.46
N THR A 90 -32.36 21.52 37.77
CA THR A 90 -31.35 21.73 38.82
C THR A 90 -30.80 20.43 39.41
N ARG A 91 -30.98 19.28 38.75
CA ARG A 91 -30.45 17.99 39.25
C ARG A 91 -28.94 18.09 39.53
N PRO A 92 -28.40 17.41 40.58
CA PRO A 92 -26.98 17.50 40.95
C PRO A 92 -26.02 17.19 39.79
N ARG A 93 -26.41 16.26 38.91
CA ARG A 93 -25.65 15.90 37.71
C ARG A 93 -25.53 17.06 36.72
N VAL A 94 -26.59 17.86 36.52
CA VAL A 94 -26.58 19.04 35.65
C VAL A 94 -25.78 20.16 36.31
N MET A 95 -26.01 20.41 37.60
CA MET A 95 -25.31 21.45 38.36
C MET A 95 -23.79 21.26 38.40
N ARG A 96 -23.29 20.01 38.39
CA ARG A 96 -21.84 19.73 38.24
C ARG A 96 -21.27 20.34 36.96
N PHE A 97 -21.97 20.21 35.83
CA PHE A 97 -21.54 20.78 34.55
C PHE A 97 -21.75 22.29 34.48
N VAL A 98 -22.81 22.81 35.11
CA VAL A 98 -23.02 24.27 35.24
C VAL A 98 -21.86 24.90 36.00
N ARG A 99 -21.52 24.39 37.19
CA ARG A 99 -20.35 24.86 37.95
C ARG A 99 -19.08 24.80 37.11
N ARG A 100 -18.81 23.67 36.45
CA ARG A 100 -17.67 23.51 35.53
C ARG A 100 -17.67 24.55 34.41
N ALA A 101 -18.84 24.86 33.85
CA ALA A 101 -18.96 25.84 32.79
C ALA A 101 -18.63 27.26 33.27
N PHE A 102 -18.89 27.60 34.53
CA PHE A 102 -18.58 28.93 35.11
C PHE A 102 -17.24 28.95 35.89
N VAL A 103 -16.45 27.88 35.89
CA VAL A 103 -15.10 27.89 36.49
C VAL A 103 -14.25 28.96 35.81
N GLY A 104 -13.62 29.81 36.61
CA GLY A 104 -12.75 30.90 36.15
C GLY A 104 -13.51 32.13 35.62
N THR A 105 -14.83 32.20 35.83
CA THR A 105 -15.60 33.45 35.66
C THR A 105 -15.84 34.09 37.03
N GLU A 106 -15.92 35.42 37.10
CA GLU A 106 -16.26 36.19 38.31
C GLU A 106 -17.74 36.07 38.70
N THR A 107 -18.47 35.12 38.13
CA THR A 107 -19.92 34.94 38.31
C THR A 107 -20.20 34.05 39.52
N SER A 108 -21.03 34.55 40.43
CA SER A 108 -21.45 33.80 41.63
C SER A 108 -22.56 32.78 41.31
N PRO A 109 -22.73 31.68 42.09
CA PRO A 109 -23.76 30.67 41.82
C PRO A 109 -25.20 31.20 41.72
N HIS A 110 -25.53 32.30 42.40
CA HIS A 110 -26.85 32.93 42.32
C HIS A 110 -27.08 33.65 40.97
N GLU A 111 -26.01 34.05 40.29
CA GLU A 111 -26.05 34.75 38.99
C GLU A 111 -26.04 33.78 37.79
N TYR A 112 -25.85 32.47 38.04
CA TYR A 112 -25.74 31.47 36.96
C TYR A 112 -26.96 31.48 36.04
N MET A 113 -28.17 31.61 36.59
CA MET A 113 -29.39 31.66 35.78
C MET A 113 -29.45 32.92 34.91
N SER A 114 -29.05 34.08 35.44
CA SER A 114 -29.05 35.34 34.70
C SER A 114 -28.04 35.32 33.54
N ARG A 115 -26.86 34.71 33.76
CA ARG A 115 -25.76 34.67 32.77
C ARG A 115 -25.71 33.40 31.91
N VAL A 116 -26.68 32.49 32.05
CA VAL A 116 -26.67 31.19 31.34
C VAL A 116 -26.65 31.36 29.82
N THR A 117 -27.42 32.32 29.30
CA THR A 117 -27.56 32.56 27.86
C THR A 117 -26.26 33.09 27.27
N GLU A 118 -25.65 34.10 27.90
CA GLU A 118 -24.33 34.62 27.52
C GLU A 118 -23.27 33.53 27.54
N ARG A 119 -23.31 32.65 28.55
CA ARG A 119 -22.34 31.55 28.65
C ARG A 119 -22.52 30.50 27.55
N ILE A 120 -23.77 30.18 27.18
CA ILE A 120 -24.07 29.31 26.04
C ILE A 120 -23.52 29.93 24.76
N ASP A 121 -23.74 31.21 24.52
CA ASP A 121 -23.31 31.87 23.29
C ASP A 121 -21.79 32.01 23.21
N PHE A 122 -21.10 32.28 24.32
CA PHE A 122 -19.64 32.21 24.40
C PHE A 122 -19.10 30.82 23.99
N LEU A 123 -19.72 29.74 24.48
CA LEU A 123 -19.31 28.38 24.14
C LEU A 123 -19.61 28.06 22.66
N LYS A 124 -20.72 28.52 22.10
CA LYS A 124 -21.02 28.40 20.66
C LYS A 124 -19.96 29.12 19.82
N GLN A 125 -19.57 30.33 20.21
CA GLN A 125 -18.51 31.09 19.53
C GLN A 125 -17.17 30.32 19.57
N LYS A 126 -16.82 29.71 20.72
CA LYS A 126 -15.62 28.86 20.84
C LYS A 126 -15.70 27.64 19.92
N VAL A 127 -16.84 26.95 19.87
CA VAL A 127 -17.05 25.81 18.95
C VAL A 127 -16.85 26.25 17.50
N TYR A 128 -17.44 27.37 17.09
CA TYR A 128 -17.28 27.92 15.74
C TYR A 128 -15.81 28.26 15.43
N ALA A 129 -15.13 28.93 16.35
CA ALA A 129 -13.71 29.27 16.21
C ALA A 129 -12.81 28.03 16.09
N TRP A 130 -13.08 26.98 16.88
CA TRP A 130 -12.34 25.71 16.80
C TRP A 130 -12.63 24.95 15.50
N ALA A 131 -13.89 24.90 15.05
CA ALA A 131 -14.23 24.30 13.77
C ALA A 131 -13.53 25.02 12.60
N ASN A 132 -13.49 26.35 12.61
CA ASN A 132 -12.73 27.14 11.64
C ASN A 132 -11.22 26.90 11.74
N ARG A 133 -10.69 26.64 12.94
CA ARG A 133 -9.29 26.26 13.11
C ARG A 133 -8.98 24.92 12.44
N ILE A 134 -9.87 23.92 12.57
CA ILE A 134 -9.73 22.63 11.88
C ILE A 134 -9.67 22.85 10.37
N ARG A 135 -10.69 23.52 9.79
CA ARG A 135 -10.73 23.80 8.34
C ARG A 135 -9.48 24.51 7.82
N ARG A 136 -8.96 25.50 8.56
CA ARG A 136 -7.73 26.20 8.17
C ARG A 136 -6.50 25.30 8.20
N TYR A 137 -6.41 24.41 9.19
CA TYR A 137 -5.29 23.49 9.32
C TYR A 137 -5.34 22.39 8.26
N GLU A 138 -6.51 21.86 7.96
CA GLU A 138 -6.73 20.92 6.84
C GLU A 138 -6.27 21.54 5.52
N LYS A 139 -6.76 22.74 5.19
CA LYS A 139 -6.33 23.47 3.98
C LYS A 139 -4.81 23.70 3.94
N ARG A 140 -4.18 23.98 5.09
CA ARG A 140 -2.72 24.16 5.16
C ARG A 140 -1.99 22.84 4.87
N VAL A 141 -2.42 21.74 5.48
CA VAL A 141 -1.82 20.41 5.29
C VAL A 141 -1.99 19.95 3.85
N GLU A 142 -3.16 20.16 3.28
CA GLU A 142 -3.47 19.88 1.88
C GLU A 142 -2.56 20.67 0.95
N ARG A 143 -2.50 22.00 1.09
CA ARG A 143 -1.60 22.85 0.27
C ARG A 143 -0.15 22.45 0.40
N TYR A 144 0.32 22.15 1.61
CA TYR A 144 1.68 21.68 1.82
C TYR A 144 1.95 20.37 1.07
N THR A 145 1.00 19.43 1.13
CA THR A 145 1.09 18.14 0.44
C THR A 145 1.08 18.33 -1.07
N GLN A 146 0.15 19.13 -1.61
CA GLN A 146 0.05 19.44 -3.03
C GLN A 146 1.32 20.13 -3.54
N ASN A 147 1.82 21.17 -2.87
CA ASN A 147 3.03 21.88 -3.26
C ASN A 147 4.26 20.97 -3.26
N ARG A 148 4.39 20.12 -2.23
CA ARG A 148 5.47 19.14 -2.15
C ARG A 148 5.41 18.10 -3.28
N MET A 149 4.20 17.63 -3.60
CA MET A 149 4.00 16.69 -4.70
C MET A 149 4.24 17.38 -6.04
N PHE A 150 3.80 18.62 -6.23
CA PHE A 150 4.03 19.39 -7.45
C PHE A 150 5.53 19.56 -7.74
N GLN A 151 6.34 19.86 -6.72
CA GLN A 151 7.80 19.95 -6.90
C GLN A 151 8.46 18.61 -7.26
N ARG A 152 7.90 17.48 -6.83
CA ARG A 152 8.49 16.15 -7.01
C ARG A 152 7.97 15.41 -8.24
N ASP A 153 6.67 15.53 -8.51
CA ASP A 153 5.91 14.83 -9.54
C ASP A 153 4.66 15.65 -9.91
N GLN A 154 4.82 16.56 -10.87
CA GLN A 154 3.73 17.40 -11.35
C GLN A 154 2.58 16.58 -11.96
N ARG A 155 2.90 15.47 -12.65
CA ARG A 155 1.90 14.60 -13.29
C ARG A 155 0.94 14.01 -12.27
N TRP A 156 1.43 13.66 -11.08
CA TRP A 156 0.57 13.19 -10.00
C TRP A 156 -0.48 14.22 -9.58
N VAL A 157 -0.11 15.51 -9.50
CA VAL A 157 -1.02 16.60 -9.11
C VAL A 157 -2.11 16.81 -10.15
N TYR A 158 -1.75 16.93 -11.42
CA TYR A 158 -2.72 17.11 -12.51
C TYR A 158 -3.68 15.92 -12.61
N ARG A 159 -3.16 14.69 -12.56
CA ARG A 159 -4.00 13.47 -12.53
C ARG A 159 -4.95 13.44 -11.35
N ASN A 160 -4.53 13.92 -10.18
CA ASN A 160 -5.40 13.96 -9.01
C ASN A 160 -6.52 15.01 -9.15
N TRP A 161 -6.23 16.16 -9.77
CA TRP A 161 -7.26 17.16 -10.07
C TRP A 161 -8.23 16.71 -11.16
N GLU A 162 -7.73 16.08 -12.22
CA GLU A 162 -8.57 15.48 -13.28
C GLU A 162 -9.51 14.41 -12.70
N ARG A 163 -9.00 13.55 -11.80
CA ARG A 163 -9.79 12.54 -11.08
C ARG A 163 -10.86 13.11 -10.17
N SER A 164 -10.66 14.31 -9.59
CA SER A 164 -11.67 14.95 -8.76
C SER A 164 -12.80 15.60 -9.57
N ASN A 165 -12.56 15.93 -10.84
CA ASN A 165 -13.58 16.44 -11.76
C ASN A 165 -14.26 15.31 -12.57
N GLN A 166 -13.61 14.16 -12.68
CA GLN A 166 -14.21 12.93 -13.16
C GLN A 166 -14.78 12.18 -11.95
N ASP A 167 -15.97 12.60 -11.48
CA ASP A 167 -16.93 11.59 -11.02
C ASP A 167 -17.15 10.70 -12.23
N VAL A 168 -16.35 9.63 -12.32
CA VAL A 168 -16.48 8.64 -13.37
C VAL A 168 -17.89 8.10 -13.18
N THR A 169 -18.82 8.53 -14.04
CA THR A 169 -20.00 7.75 -14.36
C THR A 169 -19.45 6.48 -14.98
N ASP A 170 -19.04 5.55 -14.12
CA ASP A 170 -18.51 4.26 -14.52
C ASP A 170 -19.54 3.67 -15.49
N GLY A 171 -19.14 3.52 -16.76
CA GLY A 171 -19.73 2.51 -17.59
C GLY A 171 -19.73 1.23 -16.75
N ARG A 172 -20.91 0.63 -16.57
CA ARG A 172 -21.14 -0.49 -15.65
C ARG A 172 -19.96 -1.47 -15.76
N ARG A 173 -19.21 -1.63 -14.66
CA ARG A 173 -18.10 -2.58 -14.57
C ARG A 173 -18.55 -3.91 -15.21
N PRO A 174 -17.79 -4.47 -16.17
CA PRO A 174 -18.12 -5.78 -16.73
C PRO A 174 -18.30 -6.78 -15.60
N ASP A 175 -19.28 -7.67 -15.73
CA ASP A 175 -19.53 -8.69 -14.72
C ASP A 175 -18.25 -9.51 -14.48
N ASP A 176 -17.86 -9.64 -13.21
CA ASP A 176 -16.59 -10.25 -12.83
C ASP A 176 -16.57 -11.75 -13.20
N GLU A 177 -17.71 -12.42 -13.07
CA GLU A 177 -17.86 -13.84 -13.38
C GLU A 177 -17.80 -14.09 -14.90
N ALA A 178 -18.54 -13.30 -15.68
CA ALA A 178 -18.46 -13.34 -17.14
C ALA A 178 -17.03 -13.04 -17.65
N THR A 179 -16.36 -12.04 -17.07
CA THR A 179 -15.01 -11.65 -17.46
C THR A 179 -13.99 -12.74 -17.12
N ASN A 180 -14.10 -13.34 -15.93
CA ASN A 180 -13.24 -14.45 -15.53
C ASN A 180 -13.43 -15.66 -16.44
N THR A 181 -14.68 -16.02 -16.73
CA THR A 181 -15.03 -17.16 -17.60
C THR A 181 -14.44 -16.98 -19.00
N PHE A 182 -14.60 -15.78 -19.58
CA PHE A 182 -14.03 -15.45 -20.89
C PHE A 182 -12.51 -15.68 -20.93
N TRP A 183 -11.75 -15.08 -19.99
CA TRP A 183 -10.30 -15.20 -19.98
C TRP A 183 -9.81 -16.59 -19.60
N ARG A 184 -10.51 -17.30 -18.71
CA ARG A 184 -10.20 -18.68 -18.33
C ARG A 184 -10.30 -19.62 -19.54
N ASN A 185 -11.31 -19.44 -20.39
CA ASN A 185 -11.46 -20.24 -21.59
C ASN A 185 -10.33 -20.03 -22.61
N ILE A 186 -9.67 -18.85 -22.59
CA ILE A 186 -8.53 -18.55 -23.46
C ILE A 186 -7.21 -19.05 -22.86
N TRP A 187 -6.98 -18.82 -21.56
CA TRP A 187 -5.66 -19.03 -20.94
C TRP A 187 -5.52 -20.31 -20.13
N SER A 188 -6.62 -20.91 -19.66
CA SER A 188 -6.58 -22.06 -18.75
C SER A 188 -6.97 -23.38 -19.41
N VAL A 189 -7.46 -23.35 -20.64
CA VAL A 189 -7.74 -24.57 -21.42
C VAL A 189 -6.44 -24.99 -22.11
N PRO A 190 -5.88 -26.17 -21.80
CA PRO A 190 -4.69 -26.64 -22.50
C PRO A 190 -5.06 -26.92 -23.96
N VAL A 191 -4.39 -26.22 -24.87
CA VAL A 191 -4.53 -26.43 -26.31
C VAL A 191 -3.32 -27.23 -26.80
N SER A 192 -3.57 -28.36 -27.44
CA SER A 192 -2.53 -29.06 -28.19
C SER A 192 -2.32 -28.34 -29.51
N HIS A 193 -1.17 -27.68 -29.68
CA HIS A 193 -0.78 -27.13 -30.97
C HIS A 193 -0.35 -28.28 -31.89
N THR A 194 -0.94 -28.37 -33.08
CA THR A 194 -0.37 -29.18 -34.16
C THR A 194 0.85 -28.46 -34.70
N GLU A 195 1.96 -29.17 -34.83
CA GLU A 195 3.14 -28.69 -35.53
C GLU A 195 2.82 -28.66 -37.03
N ASP A 196 2.30 -27.52 -37.48
CA ASP A 196 1.97 -27.26 -38.87
C ASP A 196 3.24 -26.96 -39.70
N ASP A 197 3.14 -27.09 -41.03
CA ASP A 197 4.24 -26.94 -42.00
C ASP A 197 5.06 -25.63 -41.89
N TRP A 198 4.51 -24.59 -41.26
CA TRP A 198 5.21 -23.32 -41.08
C TRP A 198 6.43 -23.42 -40.15
N ILE A 199 6.46 -24.40 -39.23
CA ILE A 199 7.63 -24.63 -38.37
C ILE A 199 8.82 -25.05 -39.23
N CYS A 200 8.63 -25.99 -40.15
CA CYS A 200 9.64 -26.43 -41.12
C CYS A 200 10.14 -25.26 -42.00
N ASP A 201 9.24 -24.35 -42.38
CA ASP A 201 9.61 -23.15 -43.15
C ASP A 201 10.42 -22.14 -42.33
N VAL A 202 10.16 -22.02 -41.03
CA VAL A 202 10.94 -21.19 -40.10
C VAL A 202 12.32 -21.82 -39.87
N GLU A 203 12.39 -23.13 -39.61
CA GLU A 203 13.65 -23.87 -39.46
C GLU A 203 14.55 -23.69 -40.68
N ARG A 204 14.00 -23.85 -41.89
CA ARG A 204 14.74 -23.65 -43.15
C ARG A 204 15.27 -22.23 -43.32
N ARG A 205 14.52 -21.21 -42.86
CA ARG A 205 14.99 -19.81 -42.88
C ARG A 205 16.11 -19.59 -41.85
N CYS A 206 16.02 -20.27 -40.71
CA CYS A 206 17.00 -20.22 -39.64
C CYS A 206 18.31 -20.97 -39.94
N GLU A 207 18.35 -21.89 -40.92
CA GLU A 207 19.60 -22.56 -41.36
C GLU A 207 20.70 -21.57 -41.80
N THR A 208 20.31 -20.40 -42.29
CA THR A 208 21.25 -19.34 -42.71
C THR A 208 21.74 -18.48 -41.54
N VAL A 209 21.13 -18.62 -40.36
CA VAL A 209 21.46 -17.84 -39.17
C VAL A 209 22.58 -18.56 -38.41
N PRO A 210 23.70 -17.89 -38.10
CA PRO A 210 24.76 -18.50 -37.31
C PRO A 210 24.25 -18.90 -35.92
N GLU A 211 24.76 -20.03 -35.42
CA GLU A 211 24.44 -20.49 -34.07
C GLU A 211 24.79 -19.41 -33.03
N MET A 212 23.93 -19.30 -32.02
CA MET A 212 24.15 -18.37 -30.91
C MET A 212 25.41 -18.79 -30.14
N GLU A 213 26.26 -17.82 -29.82
CA GLU A 213 27.44 -18.07 -28.98
C GLU A 213 27.04 -18.66 -27.63
N GLU A 214 27.96 -19.43 -27.04
CA GLU A 214 27.75 -20.05 -25.74
C GLU A 214 27.41 -19.00 -24.67
N VAL A 215 26.22 -19.13 -24.07
CA VAL A 215 25.76 -18.22 -23.03
C VAL A 215 26.19 -18.78 -21.67
N ILE A 216 27.08 -18.05 -21.01
CA ILE A 216 27.56 -18.38 -19.65
C ILE A 216 26.93 -17.39 -18.66
N ILE A 217 26.09 -17.90 -17.76
CA ILE A 217 25.45 -17.10 -16.72
C ILE A 217 26.39 -16.92 -15.54
N THR A 218 26.82 -15.70 -15.28
CA THR A 218 27.70 -15.36 -14.15
C THR A 218 26.94 -14.78 -12.96
N SER A 219 27.58 -14.76 -11.79
CA SER A 219 27.02 -14.08 -10.60
C SER A 219 26.81 -12.58 -10.82
N SER A 220 27.58 -11.95 -11.71
CA SER A 220 27.43 -10.53 -12.05
C SER A 220 26.12 -10.30 -12.82
N ASP A 221 25.74 -11.23 -13.68
CA ASP A 221 24.50 -11.17 -14.46
C ASP A 221 23.28 -11.26 -13.54
N VAL A 222 23.31 -12.20 -12.59
CA VAL A 222 22.26 -12.34 -11.58
C VAL A 222 22.14 -11.07 -10.73
N SER A 223 23.26 -10.52 -10.27
CA SER A 223 23.28 -9.27 -9.49
C SER A 223 22.73 -8.09 -10.29
N SER A 224 23.11 -7.97 -11.57
CA SER A 224 22.66 -6.90 -12.46
C SER A 224 21.16 -7.01 -12.75
N ALA A 225 20.67 -8.21 -13.02
CA ALA A 225 19.26 -8.51 -13.20
C ALA A 225 18.45 -8.23 -11.92
N ALA A 226 18.93 -8.65 -10.75
CA ALA A 226 18.29 -8.38 -9.47
C ALA A 226 18.29 -6.88 -9.12
N CYS A 227 19.31 -6.14 -9.55
CA CYS A 227 19.40 -4.70 -9.29
C CYS A 227 18.42 -3.87 -10.13
N SER A 228 18.14 -4.29 -11.36
CA SER A 228 17.28 -3.57 -12.30
C SER A 228 15.79 -3.66 -11.95
N VAL A 229 15.37 -4.76 -11.31
CA VAL A 229 13.97 -4.98 -10.97
C VAL A 229 13.51 -4.12 -9.77
N PRO A 230 12.31 -3.52 -9.82
CA PRO A 230 11.79 -2.76 -8.68
C PRO A 230 11.43 -3.69 -7.51
N ASN A 231 11.80 -3.29 -6.29
CA ASN A 231 11.71 -4.09 -5.07
C ASN A 231 10.31 -4.68 -4.78
N TRP A 232 9.25 -3.91 -4.99
CA TRP A 232 7.88 -4.22 -4.56
C TRP A 232 6.92 -4.41 -5.73
N LYS A 233 7.41 -4.97 -6.84
CA LYS A 233 6.51 -5.49 -7.87
C LYS A 233 5.72 -6.69 -7.32
N SER A 234 4.55 -6.93 -7.92
CA SER A 234 3.72 -8.09 -7.58
C SER A 234 4.58 -9.36 -7.69
N PRO A 235 4.61 -10.19 -6.65
CA PRO A 235 5.38 -11.42 -6.66
C PRO A 235 4.70 -12.44 -7.60
N GLY A 236 5.44 -13.50 -7.94
CA GLY A 236 4.88 -14.63 -8.67
C GLY A 236 3.97 -15.49 -7.79
N PRO A 237 3.63 -16.71 -8.24
CA PRO A 237 2.88 -17.68 -7.43
C PRO A 237 3.60 -18.07 -6.14
N ASP A 238 4.91 -17.83 -6.07
CA ASP A 238 5.77 -18.03 -4.91
C ASP A 238 5.59 -17.01 -3.77
N GLY A 239 4.97 -15.86 -4.05
CA GLY A 239 4.82 -14.78 -3.08
C GLY A 239 6.13 -14.08 -2.70
N LEU A 240 7.25 -14.38 -3.36
CA LEU A 240 8.55 -13.81 -3.04
C LEU A 240 8.77 -12.50 -3.82
N HIS A 241 8.93 -11.39 -3.10
CA HIS A 241 9.24 -10.11 -3.73
C HIS A 241 10.70 -9.99 -4.15
N ASN A 242 10.94 -9.31 -5.29
CA ASN A 242 12.26 -8.96 -5.83
C ASN A 242 13.20 -8.31 -4.81
N PHE A 243 12.63 -7.62 -3.81
CA PHE A 243 13.38 -7.10 -2.67
C PHE A 243 14.33 -8.14 -2.08
N TRP A 244 13.87 -9.37 -1.81
CA TRP A 244 14.69 -10.38 -1.14
C TRP A 244 15.83 -10.88 -2.03
N LEU A 245 15.55 -11.11 -3.32
CA LEU A 245 16.56 -11.49 -4.30
C LEU A 245 17.68 -10.45 -4.43
N LYS A 246 17.33 -9.16 -4.32
CA LYS A 246 18.29 -8.05 -4.40
C LYS A 246 19.18 -7.94 -3.16
N TRP A 247 18.66 -8.26 -1.98
CA TRP A 247 19.37 -8.06 -0.72
C TRP A 247 20.04 -9.32 -0.16
N PHE A 248 19.63 -10.51 -0.60
CA PHE A 248 20.32 -11.76 -0.30
C PHE A 248 21.40 -12.05 -1.32
N THR A 249 22.45 -11.24 -1.30
CA THR A 249 23.55 -11.29 -2.28
C THR A 249 24.34 -12.60 -2.22
N SER A 250 24.34 -13.28 -1.08
CA SER A 250 24.95 -14.60 -0.94
C SER A 250 24.32 -15.67 -1.83
N SER A 251 23.09 -15.47 -2.30
CA SER A 251 22.40 -16.40 -3.20
C SER A 251 22.87 -16.32 -4.66
N HIS A 252 23.46 -15.19 -5.08
CA HIS A 252 23.68 -14.89 -6.50
C HIS A 252 24.63 -15.87 -7.20
N ALA A 253 25.68 -16.30 -6.52
CA ALA A 253 26.62 -17.28 -7.07
C ALA A 253 25.97 -18.65 -7.27
N ARG A 254 25.18 -19.11 -6.29
CA ARG A 254 24.46 -20.40 -6.38
C ARG A 254 23.38 -20.34 -7.45
N LEU A 255 22.63 -19.25 -7.53
CA LEU A 255 21.62 -19.02 -8.56
C LEU A 255 22.22 -19.02 -9.96
N ALA A 256 23.37 -18.37 -10.18
CA ALA A 256 24.04 -18.36 -11.48
C ALA A 256 24.37 -19.79 -11.95
N SER A 257 24.98 -20.60 -11.08
CA SER A 257 25.30 -22.00 -11.37
C SER A 257 24.05 -22.84 -11.65
N GLN A 258 22.98 -22.63 -10.89
CA GLN A 258 21.73 -23.38 -11.07
C GLN A 258 20.93 -22.93 -12.31
N PHE A 259 20.99 -21.65 -12.68
CA PHE A 259 20.42 -21.16 -13.93
C PHE A 259 21.19 -21.68 -15.14
N GLN A 260 22.52 -21.75 -15.06
CA GLN A 260 23.35 -22.36 -16.09
C GLN A 260 22.98 -23.84 -16.28
N ALA A 261 22.90 -24.61 -15.19
CA ALA A 261 22.50 -26.01 -15.25
C ALA A 261 21.08 -26.20 -15.83
N ALA A 262 20.15 -25.30 -15.51
CA ALA A 262 18.79 -25.33 -16.07
C ALA A 262 18.75 -24.99 -17.57
N LEU A 263 19.61 -24.06 -18.01
CA LEU A 263 19.78 -23.71 -19.42
C LEU A 263 20.32 -24.90 -20.22
N GLU A 264 21.36 -25.56 -19.71
CA GLU A 264 21.97 -26.75 -20.32
C GLU A 264 21.04 -27.96 -20.34
N ALA A 265 20.27 -28.17 -19.27
CA ALA A 265 19.27 -29.24 -19.19
C ALA A 265 18.01 -28.96 -20.02
N GLY A 266 17.80 -27.73 -20.49
CA GLY A 266 16.58 -27.32 -21.20
C GLY A 266 15.31 -27.41 -20.36
N SER A 267 15.42 -27.39 -19.02
CA SER A 267 14.29 -27.60 -18.12
C SER A 267 14.32 -26.60 -16.95
N LEU A 268 13.18 -25.96 -16.71
CA LEU A 268 13.01 -24.98 -15.64
C LEU A 268 11.93 -25.43 -14.64
N PRO A 269 12.11 -25.14 -13.34
CA PRO A 269 11.08 -25.33 -12.31
C PRO A 269 9.75 -24.68 -12.66
N GLN A 270 8.65 -25.33 -12.29
CA GLN A 270 7.30 -24.83 -12.59
C GLN A 270 7.02 -23.46 -11.97
N PHE A 271 7.58 -23.16 -10.79
CA PHE A 271 7.38 -21.88 -10.14
C PHE A 271 8.03 -20.69 -10.88
N LEU A 272 9.03 -20.96 -11.76
CA LEU A 272 9.65 -19.94 -12.61
C LEU A 272 8.94 -19.79 -13.96
N THR A 273 8.20 -20.80 -14.39
CA THR A 273 7.49 -20.82 -15.68
C THR A 273 6.00 -20.51 -15.56
N THR A 274 5.48 -20.39 -14.33
CA THR A 274 4.08 -20.06 -14.05
C THR A 274 3.94 -18.65 -13.48
N GLY A 275 2.86 -17.96 -13.85
CA GLY A 275 2.59 -16.60 -13.42
C GLY A 275 1.15 -16.44 -12.91
N VAL A 276 0.92 -15.38 -12.14
CA VAL A 276 -0.42 -14.99 -11.69
C VAL A 276 -0.93 -13.86 -12.57
N THR A 277 -2.06 -14.08 -13.23
CA THR A 277 -2.69 -13.04 -14.07
C THR A 277 -3.71 -12.26 -13.27
N HIS A 278 -3.51 -10.94 -13.19
CA HIS A 278 -4.46 -10.01 -12.60
C HIS A 278 -5.21 -9.24 -13.70
N LEU A 279 -6.53 -9.38 -13.74
CA LEU A 279 -7.37 -8.61 -14.66
C LEU A 279 -7.53 -7.18 -14.14
N LEU A 280 -6.92 -6.22 -14.85
CA LEU A 280 -7.00 -4.81 -14.53
C LEU A 280 -7.92 -4.11 -15.53
N HIS A 281 -9.05 -3.59 -15.04
CA HIS A 281 -9.93 -2.77 -15.87
C HIS A 281 -9.28 -1.41 -16.14
N LYS A 282 -9.18 -1.02 -17.41
CA LYS A 282 -8.69 0.30 -17.82
C LYS A 282 -9.85 1.29 -17.76
N SER A 283 -9.76 2.32 -16.93
CA SER A 283 -10.68 3.44 -16.98
C SER A 283 -10.54 4.15 -18.32
N VAL A 284 -11.65 4.32 -19.05
CA VAL A 284 -11.67 5.09 -20.30
C VAL A 284 -11.42 6.55 -19.96
N MET A 285 -10.20 7.05 -20.25
CA MET A 285 -10.01 8.49 -20.34
C MET A 285 -10.46 8.89 -21.74
N TYR A 286 -11.55 9.64 -21.84
CA TYR A 286 -11.89 10.31 -23.09
C TYR A 286 -10.76 11.32 -23.37
N GLU A 287 -10.01 11.09 -24.44
CA GLU A 287 -9.21 12.14 -25.07
C GLU A 287 -10.19 13.22 -25.55
N VAL A 288 -10.19 14.37 -24.87
CA VAL A 288 -10.83 15.57 -25.39
C VAL A 288 -9.96 16.02 -26.56
N MET A 289 -10.35 15.62 -27.77
CA MET A 289 -10.00 16.36 -28.97
C MET A 289 -11.04 17.47 -29.15
N GLU A 290 -10.69 18.69 -28.75
CA GLU A 290 -11.15 19.93 -29.37
C GLU A 290 -9.97 20.89 -29.50
#